data_AF-A0A6J8E6G8-F1
#
_entry.id   AF-A0A6J8E6G8-F1
#
_cell.length_a   1.000
_cell.length_b   1.000
_cell.length_c   1.000
_cell.angle_alpha   90.00
_cell.angle_beta   90.00
_cell.angle_gamma   90.00
#
_symmetry.space_group_name_H-M   'P 1'
#
loop_
_entity.id
_entity.type
_entity.pdbx_description
1 polymer ?
#
loop_
_entity_poly.entity_id
_entity_poly.type
_entity_poly.pdbx_seq_one_letter_code
_entity_poly.pdbx_strand_id
1 'polypeptide(L)'
;MYDTRSLTPKPVEKLPNNINGNVALQLHYDNKERQKMKSSQDGRSWKRYHKSYTYYFKSSHGTRLRASCKGSFRCKNSGCPYLKYYNSENSQRVLKEGDETNCEECGGEMEFIHCDAVKIWQFPRDKNFVNVYHFGDHTCPVINKPYPQVIKLNQCMN
;
A
#
# COMPACT_ATOMS: atom_id res chain seq x y z
N MET A 1 -16.56 9.82 7.72
CA MET A 1 -15.51 9.85 8.76
C MET A 1 -15.18 8.40 9.14
N TYR A 2 -13.91 7.99 9.21
CA TYR A 2 -13.54 6.60 9.54
C TYR A 2 -13.63 6.37 11.06
N ASP A 3 -14.62 5.60 11.49
CA ASP A 3 -14.79 5.26 12.91
C ASP A 3 -13.90 4.07 13.28
N THR A 4 -12.86 4.31 14.09
CA THR A 4 -11.96 3.25 14.55
C THR A 4 -12.55 2.40 15.66
N ARG A 5 -13.68 2.82 16.27
CA ARG A 5 -14.30 2.08 17.38
C ARG A 5 -15.09 0.86 16.91
N SER A 6 -15.45 0.80 15.63
CA SER A 6 -16.13 -0.35 15.04
C SER A 6 -15.21 -1.55 14.80
N LEU A 7 -13.90 -1.38 14.99
CA LEU A 7 -12.89 -2.42 14.80
C LEU A 7 -12.10 -2.63 16.09
N THR A 8 -11.91 -3.89 16.47
CA THR A 8 -11.05 -4.26 17.61
C THR A 8 -9.67 -4.66 17.08
N PRO A 9 -8.58 -3.96 17.46
CA PRO A 9 -7.23 -4.30 17.02
C PRO A 9 -6.80 -5.70 17.48
N LYS A 10 -6.33 -6.53 16.54
CA LYS A 10 -5.75 -7.85 16.85
C LYS A 10 -4.22 -7.77 16.94
N PRO A 11 -3.57 -8.31 17.98
CA PRO A 11 -2.12 -8.32 18.09
C PRO A 11 -1.45 -9.11 16.95
N VAL A 12 -0.40 -8.55 16.37
CA VAL A 12 0.45 -9.19 15.35
C VAL A 12 1.91 -8.76 15.52
N GLU A 13 2.84 -9.63 15.14
CA GLU A 13 4.27 -9.29 15.13
C GLU A 13 4.65 -8.38 13.96
N LYS A 14 4.02 -8.61 12.80
CA LYS A 14 4.20 -7.84 11.57
C LYS A 14 2.88 -7.69 10.83
N LEU A 15 2.74 -6.63 10.06
CA LEU A 15 1.59 -6.49 9.16
C LEU A 15 1.69 -7.54 8.03
N PRO A 16 0.58 -8.22 7.69
CA PRO A 16 0.51 -8.99 6.46
C PRO A 16 0.83 -8.10 5.25
N ASN A 17 1.50 -8.69 4.26
CA ASN A 17 1.53 -8.07 2.93
C ASN A 17 0.10 -8.09 2.38
N ASN A 18 -0.29 -7.04 1.64
CA ASN A 18 -1.57 -7.00 0.92
C ASN A 18 -2.83 -6.96 1.81
N ILE A 19 -2.82 -6.23 2.93
CA ILE A 19 -4.04 -6.02 3.73
C ILE A 19 -5.12 -5.38 2.84
N ASN A 20 -6.33 -5.93 2.91
CA ASN A 20 -7.50 -5.45 2.18
C ASN A 20 -8.73 -5.37 3.09
N GLY A 21 -9.64 -4.45 2.81
CA GLY A 21 -10.86 -4.25 3.58
C GLY A 21 -10.65 -3.55 4.93
N ASN A 22 -11.68 -3.66 5.77
CA ASN A 22 -11.73 -3.00 7.08
C ASN A 22 -11.07 -3.89 8.14
N VAL A 23 -9.84 -3.58 8.52
CA VAL A 23 -9.02 -4.40 9.41
C VAL A 23 -8.35 -3.54 10.47
N ALA A 24 -8.27 -4.02 11.72
CA ALA A 24 -7.51 -3.40 12.79
C ALA A 24 -6.47 -4.35 13.37
N LEU A 25 -5.22 -3.90 13.42
CA LEU A 25 -4.07 -4.68 13.89
C LEU A 25 -3.28 -3.87 14.91
N GLN A 26 -2.67 -4.55 15.87
CA GLN A 26 -1.82 -3.95 16.89
C GLN A 26 -0.42 -4.51 16.78
N LEU A 27 0.58 -3.62 16.73
CA LEU A 27 1.99 -3.99 16.70
C LEU A 27 2.71 -3.33 17.85
N HIS A 28 3.62 -4.07 18.47
CA HIS A 28 4.63 -3.47 19.33
C HIS A 28 5.67 -2.73 18.49
N TYR A 29 6.24 -1.66 19.05
CA TYR A 29 7.35 -0.97 18.42
C TYR A 29 8.33 -0.49 19.50
N ASP A 30 9.63 -0.52 19.20
CA ASP A 30 10.65 0.03 20.10
C ASP A 30 10.63 1.55 20.02
N ASN A 31 10.39 2.22 21.16
CA ASN A 31 10.39 3.68 21.26
C ASN A 31 11.80 4.28 21.13
N LYS A 32 12.88 3.49 21.21
CA LYS A 32 14.27 3.94 21.10
C LYS A 32 14.65 4.32 19.68
N GLU A 33 14.11 3.62 18.69
CA GLU A 33 14.29 3.99 17.29
C GLU A 33 13.20 4.99 16.92
N ARG A 34 13.58 6.21 16.50
CA ARG A 34 12.65 7.25 15.98
C ARG A 34 11.91 6.84 14.69
N GLN A 35 11.69 5.55 14.48
CA GLN A 35 11.20 4.88 13.29
C GLN A 35 9.86 4.18 13.54
N LYS A 36 8.98 4.79 14.36
CA LYS A 36 7.63 4.29 14.71
C LYS A 36 6.79 3.79 13.53
N MET A 37 7.07 4.29 12.32
CA MET A 37 6.34 3.92 11.10
C MET A 37 6.92 2.70 10.39
N LYS A 38 8.21 2.35 10.58
CA LYS A 38 8.86 1.25 9.86
C LYS A 38 8.29 -0.12 10.23
N SER A 39 7.90 -0.32 11.49
CA SER A 39 7.25 -1.56 11.95
C SER A 39 5.86 -1.81 11.31
N SER A 40 5.32 -0.82 10.59
CA SER A 40 3.97 -0.86 10.04
C SER A 40 3.94 -0.80 8.51
N GLN A 41 4.98 -1.28 7.82
CA GLN A 41 4.97 -1.44 6.36
C GLN A 41 4.11 -2.66 5.95
N ASP A 42 3.37 -2.54 4.84
CA ASP A 42 2.39 -3.54 4.36
C ASP A 42 2.47 -3.80 2.84
N GLY A 43 3.53 -3.31 2.20
CA GLY A 43 3.73 -3.42 0.74
C GLY A 43 2.84 -2.52 -0.13
N ARG A 44 2.03 -1.62 0.46
CA ARG A 44 1.19 -0.68 -0.29
C ARG A 44 1.85 0.70 -0.42
N SER A 45 1.55 1.39 -1.52
CA SER A 45 1.93 2.79 -1.70
C SER A 45 0.95 3.70 -0.97
N TRP A 46 1.42 4.40 0.04
CA TRP A 46 0.64 5.38 0.79
C TRP A 46 1.10 6.80 0.46
N LYS A 47 0.15 7.74 0.38
CA LYS A 47 0.48 9.17 0.38
C LYS A 47 1.14 9.54 1.71
N ARG A 48 1.82 10.69 1.76
CA ARG A 48 2.39 11.21 3.00
C ARG A 48 1.28 11.32 4.06
N TYR A 49 1.54 10.76 5.24
CA TYR A 49 0.59 10.84 6.34
C TYR A 49 0.51 12.26 6.90
N HIS A 50 -0.63 12.60 7.48
CA HIS A 50 -0.87 13.83 8.23
C HIS A 50 -1.45 13.51 9.61
N LYS A 51 -1.27 14.44 10.56
CA LYS A 51 -1.95 14.35 11.86
C LYS A 51 -3.45 14.48 11.65
N SER A 52 -4.21 13.66 12.36
CA SER A 52 -5.67 13.69 12.35
C SER A 52 -6.18 13.52 13.77
N TYR A 53 -7.36 14.04 14.05
CA TYR A 53 -8.00 13.92 15.36
C TYR A 53 -9.46 13.51 15.17
N THR A 54 -10.02 12.88 16.20
CA THR A 54 -11.45 12.58 16.27
C THR A 54 -11.93 12.96 17.66
N TYR A 55 -13.24 13.08 17.85
CA TYR A 55 -13.82 13.37 19.16
C TYR A 55 -13.29 12.44 20.27
N TYR A 56 -13.10 11.15 19.94
CA TYR A 56 -12.65 10.10 20.87
C TYR A 56 -11.12 9.88 20.90
N PHE A 57 -10.36 10.52 20.01
CA PHE A 57 -8.90 10.42 19.97
C PHE A 57 -8.30 11.79 19.71
N LYS A 58 -8.19 12.56 20.80
CA LYS A 58 -7.55 13.87 20.88
C LYS A 58 -6.06 13.73 21.17
N SER A 59 -5.31 14.82 21.03
CA SER A 59 -3.86 14.89 21.32
C SER A 59 -3.49 14.49 22.76
N SER A 60 -4.42 14.62 23.71
CA SER A 60 -4.27 14.13 25.08
C SER A 60 -4.14 12.60 25.14
N HIS A 61 -4.82 11.86 24.26
CA HIS A 61 -4.82 10.39 24.24
C HIS A 61 -3.62 9.79 23.47
N GLY A 62 -2.92 10.60 22.68
CA GLY A 62 -1.76 10.16 21.91
C GLY A 62 -1.66 10.84 20.55
N THR A 63 -0.95 10.20 19.63
CA THR A 63 -0.78 10.69 18.25
C THR A 63 -1.59 9.85 17.29
N ARG A 64 -2.38 10.49 16.44
CA ARG A 64 -3.14 9.83 15.38
C ARG A 64 -2.73 10.36 14.01
N LEU A 65 -2.35 9.45 13.13
CA LEU A 65 -1.91 9.73 11.76
C LEU A 65 -2.88 9.09 10.77
N ARG A 66 -3.04 9.73 9.61
CA ARG A 66 -3.86 9.22 8.49
C ARG A 66 -3.08 9.34 7.19
N ALA A 67 -3.17 8.33 6.35
CA ALA A 67 -2.74 8.35 4.96
C ALA A 67 -3.83 7.74 4.07
N SER A 68 -4.00 8.31 2.89
CA SER A 68 -4.76 7.66 1.81
C SER A 68 -3.82 6.87 0.93
N CYS A 69 -4.33 5.81 0.30
CA CYS A 69 -3.57 5.10 -0.71
C CYS A 69 -3.18 6.07 -1.84
N LYS A 70 -2.00 5.85 -2.42
CA LYS A 70 -1.52 6.66 -3.55
C LYS A 70 -2.25 6.31 -4.86
N GLY A 71 -2.95 5.17 -4.91
CA GLY A 71 -3.41 4.58 -6.16
C GLY A 71 -2.25 3.96 -6.94
N SER A 72 -2.47 3.66 -8.21
CA SER A 72 -1.46 3.11 -9.11
C SER A 72 -1.74 3.55 -10.54
N PHE A 73 -0.73 3.47 -11.40
CA PHE A 73 -0.95 3.51 -12.84
C PHE A 73 -1.17 2.09 -13.36
N ARG A 74 -1.88 1.94 -14.49
CA ARG A 74 -1.95 0.69 -15.25
C ARG A 74 -1.76 0.97 -16.74
N CYS A 75 -1.03 0.08 -17.41
CA CYS A 75 -0.95 0.09 -18.87
C CYS A 75 -2.19 -0.59 -19.45
N LYS A 76 -2.95 0.13 -20.29
CA LYS A 76 -4.15 -0.38 -20.98
C LYS A 76 -3.86 -1.19 -22.24
N ASN A 77 -2.61 -1.19 -22.71
CA ASN A 77 -2.24 -1.87 -23.94
C ASN A 77 -2.27 -3.39 -23.74
N SER A 78 -3.29 -4.06 -24.27
CA SER A 78 -3.42 -5.53 -24.24
C SER A 78 -2.29 -6.25 -25.00
N GLY A 79 -1.58 -5.54 -25.89
CA GLY A 79 -0.40 -6.02 -26.59
C GLY A 79 0.91 -5.83 -25.83
N CYS A 80 0.89 -5.22 -24.63
CA CYS A 80 2.10 -4.89 -23.88
C CYS A 80 2.95 -6.15 -23.59
N PRO A 81 4.28 -6.12 -23.86
CA PRO A 81 5.15 -7.25 -23.54
C PRO A 81 5.07 -7.67 -22.07
N TYR A 82 4.94 -6.71 -21.16
CA TYR A 82 4.77 -6.98 -19.73
C TYR A 82 3.54 -7.85 -19.44
N LEU A 83 2.39 -7.55 -20.06
CA LEU A 83 1.19 -8.36 -19.88
C LEU A 83 1.41 -9.80 -20.37
N LYS A 84 2.09 -9.97 -21.50
CA LYS A 84 2.40 -11.30 -22.05
C LYS A 84 3.34 -12.10 -21.14
N TYR A 85 4.36 -11.46 -20.57
CA TYR A 85 5.37 -12.13 -19.73
C TYR A 85 4.89 -12.41 -18.30
N TYR A 86 4.14 -11.49 -17.71
CA TYR A 86 3.75 -11.55 -16.29
C TYR A 86 2.27 -11.90 -16.07
N ASN A 87 1.47 -12.01 -17.14
CA ASN A 87 0.02 -12.20 -17.11
C ASN A 87 -0.70 -11.20 -16.18
N SER A 88 -0.17 -9.99 -16.11
CA SER A 88 -0.70 -8.87 -15.32
C SER A 88 -0.41 -7.57 -16.04
N GLU A 89 -1.32 -6.61 -15.95
CA GLU A 89 -1.09 -5.26 -16.48
C GLU A 89 0.15 -4.65 -15.81
N ASN A 90 0.97 -3.92 -16.58
CA ASN A 90 2.10 -3.19 -16.00
C ASN A 90 1.57 -2.04 -15.15
N SER A 91 1.93 -2.05 -13.87
CA SER A 91 1.61 -0.99 -12.91
C SER A 91 2.84 -0.40 -12.22
N GLN A 92 4.04 -0.80 -12.65
CA GLN A 92 5.28 -0.56 -11.89
C GLN A 92 6.38 0.08 -12.72
N ARG A 93 6.52 -0.30 -13.98
CA ARG A 93 7.53 0.24 -14.90
C ARG A 93 6.91 1.40 -15.68
N VAL A 94 6.94 2.55 -15.02
CA VAL A 94 6.25 3.78 -15.41
C VAL A 94 7.30 4.83 -15.74
N LEU A 95 7.24 5.34 -16.97
CA LEU A 95 8.03 6.47 -17.44
C LEU A 95 7.20 7.76 -17.24
N LYS A 96 7.83 8.80 -16.68
CA LYS A 96 7.19 10.11 -16.50
C LYS A 96 7.99 11.16 -17.24
N GLU A 97 7.35 11.81 -18.20
CA GLU A 97 7.94 12.86 -19.02
C GLU A 97 7.01 14.09 -18.96
N GLY A 98 7.38 15.08 -18.15
CA GLY A 98 6.48 16.19 -17.83
C GLY A 98 5.19 15.70 -17.17
N ASP A 99 4.06 16.02 -17.79
CA ASP A 99 2.72 15.62 -17.34
C ASP A 99 2.28 14.26 -17.92
N GLU A 100 3.02 13.72 -18.89
CA GLU A 100 2.70 12.42 -19.49
C GLU A 100 3.22 11.27 -18.62
N THR A 101 2.38 10.23 -18.52
CA THR A 101 2.74 9.00 -17.79
C THR A 101 2.57 7.81 -18.73
N ASN A 102 3.70 7.27 -19.18
CA ASN A 102 3.77 6.24 -20.21
C ASN A 102 4.32 4.93 -19.65
N CYS A 103 3.97 3.83 -20.29
CA CYS A 103 4.45 2.51 -19.96
C CYS A 103 5.88 2.33 -20.48
N GLU A 104 6.83 2.05 -19.60
CA GLU A 104 8.25 1.87 -19.97
C GLU A 104 8.46 0.67 -20.93
N GLU A 105 7.53 -0.29 -20.92
CA GLU A 105 7.63 -1.54 -21.66
C GLU A 105 7.08 -1.47 -23.09
N CYS A 106 6.14 -0.57 -23.35
CA CYS A 106 5.52 -0.47 -24.68
C CYS A 106 5.30 0.97 -25.17
N GLY A 107 5.73 1.97 -24.40
CA GLY A 107 5.52 3.40 -24.68
C GLY A 107 4.06 3.88 -24.60
N GLY A 108 3.11 2.99 -24.31
CA GLY A 108 1.68 3.32 -24.31
C GLY A 108 1.26 4.13 -23.09
N GLU A 109 0.25 4.98 -23.25
CA GLU A 109 -0.31 5.78 -22.16
C GLU A 109 -0.79 4.92 -20.99
N MET A 110 -0.51 5.36 -19.76
CA MET A 110 -0.98 4.70 -18.55
C MET A 110 -2.14 5.44 -17.92
N GLU A 111 -3.17 4.69 -17.54
CA GLU A 111 -4.29 5.23 -16.78
C GLU A 111 -3.97 5.23 -15.29
N PHE A 112 -4.25 6.35 -14.61
CA PHE A 112 -4.23 6.40 -13.16
C PHE A 112 -5.50 5.78 -12.57
N ILE A 113 -5.31 4.81 -11.68
CA ILE A 113 -6.35 4.12 -10.92
C ILE A 113 -6.39 4.70 -9.51
N HIS A 114 -7.49 5.40 -9.24
CA HIS A 114 -7.79 5.92 -7.92
C HIS A 114 -8.04 4.76 -6.93
N CYS A 115 -7.58 4.95 -5.69
CA CYS A 115 -7.81 4.01 -4.60
C CYS A 115 -8.24 4.76 -3.34
N ASP A 116 -9.46 4.49 -2.89
CA ASP A 116 -10.08 5.11 -1.71
C ASP A 116 -9.62 4.51 -0.38
N ALA A 117 -8.78 3.47 -0.42
CA ALA A 117 -8.29 2.82 0.78
C ALA A 117 -7.52 3.79 1.68
N VAL A 118 -7.75 3.69 2.99
CA VAL A 118 -7.16 4.56 4.00
C VAL A 118 -6.50 3.74 5.08
N LYS A 119 -5.33 4.23 5.51
CA LYS A 119 -4.61 3.72 6.66
C LYS A 119 -4.52 4.75 7.75
N ILE A 120 -4.70 4.29 8.97
CA ILE A 120 -4.71 5.09 10.18
C ILE A 120 -3.78 4.45 11.19
N TRP A 121 -2.96 5.28 11.82
CA TRP A 121 -2.14 4.87 12.96
C TRP A 121 -2.61 5.62 14.19
N GLN A 122 -2.83 4.91 15.28
CA GLN A 122 -3.03 5.47 16.61
C GLN A 122 -1.91 4.99 17.50
N PHE A 123 -1.12 5.93 17.99
CA PHE A 123 -0.06 5.72 18.98
C PHE A 123 -0.59 6.23 20.31
N PRO A 124 -1.11 5.36 21.20
CA PRO A 124 -1.58 5.79 22.50
C PRO A 124 -0.43 6.39 23.32
N ARG A 125 -0.75 7.39 24.14
CA ARG A 125 0.21 8.01 25.03
C ARG A 125 0.78 6.97 26.01
N ASP A 126 2.09 7.03 26.24
CA ASP A 126 2.84 6.19 27.18
C ASP A 126 2.69 4.67 26.94
N LYS A 127 2.41 4.27 25.70
CA LYS A 127 2.39 2.86 25.26
C LYS A 127 3.46 2.60 24.20
N ASN A 128 3.95 1.37 24.17
CA ASN A 128 4.93 0.87 23.19
C ASN A 128 4.25 0.01 22.12
N PHE A 129 3.07 0.42 21.69
CA PHE A 129 2.34 -0.22 20.61
C PHE A 129 1.62 0.80 19.74
N VAL A 130 1.32 0.40 18.51
CA VAL A 130 0.53 1.15 17.55
C VAL A 130 -0.67 0.32 17.12
N ASN A 131 -1.85 0.94 17.13
CA ASN A 131 -3.02 0.38 16.48
C ASN A 131 -3.07 0.91 15.05
N VAL A 132 -3.06 0.00 14.09
CA VAL A 132 -3.11 0.27 12.66
C VAL A 132 -4.47 -0.16 12.13
N TYR A 133 -5.20 0.77 11.54
CA TYR A 133 -6.52 0.54 10.98
C TYR A 133 -6.47 0.75 9.48
N HIS A 134 -6.97 -0.22 8.75
CA HIS A 134 -7.19 -0.19 7.32
C HIS A 134 -8.69 -0.05 7.07
N PHE A 135 -9.04 0.80 6.12
CA PHE A 135 -10.42 1.01 5.69
C PHE A 135 -10.50 0.98 4.16
N GLY A 136 -11.52 0.28 3.67
CA GLY A 136 -11.82 0.14 2.25
C GLY A 136 -10.97 -0.92 1.55
N ASP A 137 -11.41 -1.29 0.36
CA ASP A 137 -10.71 -2.23 -0.51
C ASP A 137 -9.76 -1.49 -1.46
N HIS A 138 -8.60 -2.09 -1.70
CA HIS A 138 -7.61 -1.62 -2.64
C HIS A 138 -7.96 -2.02 -4.06
N THR A 139 -8.01 -1.03 -4.94
CA THR A 139 -8.10 -1.17 -6.40
C THR A 139 -6.72 -1.18 -7.07
N CYS A 140 -5.67 -0.82 -6.33
CA CYS A 140 -4.28 -0.82 -6.79
C CYS A 140 -3.59 -2.14 -6.46
N PRO A 141 -2.54 -2.55 -7.21
CA PRO A 141 -1.74 -3.72 -6.89
C PRO A 141 -0.81 -3.47 -5.69
N VAL A 142 -0.26 -4.55 -5.15
CA VAL A 142 0.81 -4.48 -4.14
C VAL A 142 2.11 -4.12 -4.85
N ILE A 143 2.99 -3.37 -4.20
CA ILE A 143 4.35 -3.16 -4.70
C ILE A 143 5.14 -4.44 -4.44
N ASN A 144 4.93 -5.46 -5.27
CA ASN A 144 5.80 -6.62 -5.34
C ASN A 144 6.92 -6.30 -6.32
N LYS A 145 8.18 -6.53 -5.97
CA LYS A 145 9.23 -6.61 -7.00
C LYS A 145 8.86 -7.80 -7.90
N PRO A 146 8.65 -7.63 -9.22
CA PRO A 146 8.26 -8.74 -10.06
C PRO A 146 9.45 -9.69 -10.13
N TYR A 147 9.23 -10.95 -9.75
CA TYR A 147 10.12 -12.02 -10.17
C TYR A 147 9.76 -12.35 -11.62
N PRO A 148 10.71 -12.32 -12.57
CA PRO A 148 10.47 -12.84 -13.91
C PRO A 148 9.91 -14.26 -13.80
N GLN A 149 8.77 -14.53 -14.45
CA GLN A 149 8.43 -15.91 -14.77
C GLN A 149 9.56 -16.40 -15.67
N VAL A 150 10.42 -17.28 -15.18
CA VAL A 150 11.38 -17.98 -16.04
C VAL A 150 10.52 -18.81 -16.98
N ILE A 151 10.27 -18.29 -18.18
CA ILE A 151 9.76 -19.10 -19.27
C ILE A 151 10.85 -20.15 -19.47
N LYS A 152 10.62 -21.36 -18.98
CA LYS A 152 11.33 -22.54 -19.49
C LYS A 152 10.90 -22.67 -20.95
N LEU A 153 11.62 -21.97 -21.82
CA LEU A 153 11.69 -22.34 -23.22
C LEU A 153 12.26 -23.75 -23.22
N ASN A 154 11.39 -24.75 -23.24
CA ASN A 154 11.78 -26.07 -23.71
C ASN A 154 12.35 -25.82 -25.11
N GLN A 155 13.68 -25.88 -25.19
CA GLN A 155 14.41 -25.95 -26.44
C GLN A 155 13.96 -27.22 -27.14
N CYS A 156 12.92 -27.15 -27.96
CA CYS A 156 12.78 -28.06 -29.08
C CYS A 156 13.65 -27.48 -30.20
N MET A 157 14.95 -27.70 -30.10
CA MET A 157 15.82 -27.70 -31.27
C MET A 157 16.00 -29.16 -31.72
N ASN A 158 15.54 -29.38 -32.95
CA ASN A 158 15.76 -30.52 -33.85
C ASN A 158 14.96 -31.80 -33.58
#